data_AF-A0A0R0B577-F1
#
_entry.id   AF-A0A0R0B577-F1
#
_cell.length_a   1.000
_cell.length_b   1.000
_cell.length_c   1.000
_cell.angle_alpha   90.00
_cell.angle_beta   90.00
_cell.angle_gamma   90.00
#
_symmetry.space_group_name_H-M   'P 1'
#
loop_
_entity.id
_entity.type
_entity.pdbx_description
1 polymer ?
#
loop_
_entity_poly.entity_id
_entity_poly.type
_entity_poly.pdbx_seq_one_letter_code
_entity_poly.pdbx_strand_id
1 'polypeptide(L)'
;MSRPTALFVLLIVAPLATAASDPRDVATRFYATLQAGGPDQGVIAPLLGDALRAAIDAQRGYERACTALAAPDEKPHMLDQSPYLMAPDRPETVKIGLPGVSGDAAWIPVEMAIGDYRWTDRVLLQQQGQDWKIMDIRWGQGGSLIGRLKDFSAFRCTAAHR
;
A
#
# COMPACT_ATOMS: atom_id res chain seq x y z
N MET A 1 -49.25 47.27 6.53
CA MET A 1 -48.49 46.25 7.28
C MET A 1 -47.82 45.33 6.27
N SER A 2 -46.53 45.51 5.98
CA SER A 2 -45.78 44.61 5.09
C SER A 2 -44.57 44.08 5.85
N ARG A 3 -44.53 42.77 6.06
CA ARG A 3 -43.39 42.07 6.69
C ARG A 3 -42.40 41.69 5.59
N PRO A 4 -41.10 42.00 5.73
CA PRO A 4 -40.09 41.47 4.82
C PRO A 4 -39.78 40.03 5.21
N THR A 5 -39.91 39.12 4.24
CA THR A 5 -39.52 37.71 4.37
C THR A 5 -38.01 37.62 4.24
N ALA A 6 -37.31 37.38 5.34
CA ALA A 6 -35.86 37.13 5.33
C ALA A 6 -35.58 35.76 4.71
N LEU A 7 -34.97 35.72 3.53
CA LEU A 7 -34.41 34.50 2.96
C LEU A 7 -33.10 34.17 3.71
N PHE A 8 -33.16 33.11 4.52
CA PHE A 8 -31.98 32.46 5.07
C PHE A 8 -31.28 31.65 3.95
N VAL A 9 -30.15 32.14 3.46
CA VAL A 9 -29.26 31.39 2.57
C VAL A 9 -28.44 30.43 3.44
N LEU A 10 -28.77 29.14 3.39
CA LEU A 10 -27.94 28.08 3.97
C LEU A 10 -26.67 27.92 3.13
N LEU A 11 -25.55 28.46 3.62
CA LEU A 11 -24.21 28.14 3.13
C LEU A 11 -23.87 26.70 3.57
N ILE A 12 -24.04 25.75 2.66
CA ILE A 12 -23.54 24.38 2.83
C ILE A 12 -22.02 24.44 2.69
N VAL A 13 -21.32 24.49 3.82
CA VAL A 13 -19.87 24.30 3.87
C VAL A 13 -19.64 22.80 3.65
N ALA A 14 -19.42 22.40 2.40
CA ALA A 14 -18.95 21.06 2.12
C ALA A 14 -17.59 20.86 2.81
N PRO A 15 -17.39 19.80 3.59
CA PRO A 15 -16.06 19.48 4.09
C PRO A 15 -15.20 19.16 2.88
N LEU A 16 -14.25 20.03 2.58
CA LEU A 16 -13.15 19.69 1.66
C LEU A 16 -12.42 18.52 2.33
N ALA A 17 -12.71 17.30 1.86
CA ALA A 17 -11.82 16.19 2.08
C ALA A 17 -10.47 16.64 1.55
N THR A 18 -9.52 16.89 2.44
CA THR A 18 -8.14 17.15 2.07
C THR A 18 -7.64 15.87 1.43
N ALA A 19 -7.77 15.82 0.10
CA ALA A 19 -6.98 14.93 -0.72
C ALA A 19 -5.54 14.99 -0.20
N ALA A 20 -4.89 13.84 -0.08
CA ALA A 20 -3.52 13.80 0.39
C ALA A 20 -2.67 14.61 -0.59
N SER A 21 -2.42 15.88 -0.29
CA SER A 21 -1.79 16.83 -1.22
C SER A 21 -0.29 16.59 -1.32
N ASP A 22 0.29 15.92 -0.32
CA ASP A 22 1.70 15.57 -0.24
C ASP A 22 1.92 14.06 -0.40
N PRO A 23 2.71 13.60 -1.39
CA PRO A 23 3.07 12.19 -1.52
C PRO A 23 3.80 11.65 -0.27
N ARG A 24 4.51 12.52 0.48
CA ARG A 24 5.18 12.16 1.73
C ARG A 24 4.21 11.74 2.82
N ASP A 25 3.04 12.37 2.90
CA ASP A 25 2.01 12.03 3.87
C ASP A 25 1.37 10.67 3.57
N VAL A 26 1.26 10.31 2.29
CA VAL A 26 0.79 8.99 1.86
C VAL A 26 1.80 7.92 2.28
N ALA A 27 3.08 8.11 2.00
CA ALA A 27 4.14 7.18 2.42
C ALA A 27 4.23 7.06 3.96
N THR A 28 4.12 8.18 4.68
CA THR A 28 4.12 8.21 6.15
C THR A 28 2.98 7.36 6.73
N ARG A 29 1.76 7.56 6.25
CA ARG A 29 0.61 6.76 6.71
C ARG A 29 0.79 5.28 6.37
N PHE A 30 1.21 4.97 5.15
CA PHE A 30 1.43 3.60 4.71
C PHE A 30 2.42 2.85 5.61
N TYR A 31 3.61 3.41 5.86
CA TYR A 31 4.61 2.72 6.68
C TYR A 31 4.28 2.72 8.17
N ALA A 32 3.62 3.77 8.69
CA ALA A 32 3.12 3.75 10.07
C ALA A 32 2.13 2.60 10.28
N THR A 33 1.25 2.37 9.31
CA THR A 33 0.34 1.22 9.33
C THR A 33 1.11 -0.11 9.24
N LEU A 34 2.12 -0.24 8.37
CA LEU A 34 2.93 -1.45 8.31
C LEU A 34 3.64 -1.76 9.63
N GLN A 35 4.14 -0.74 10.33
CA GLN A 35 4.78 -0.90 11.64
C GLN A 35 3.81 -1.34 12.74
N ALA A 36 2.56 -0.85 12.72
CA ALA A 36 1.55 -1.16 13.74
C ALA A 36 1.07 -2.63 13.72
N GLY A 37 1.22 -3.32 12.58
CA GLY A 37 1.15 -4.77 12.50
C GLY A 37 -0.25 -5.40 12.49
N GLY A 38 -1.32 -4.62 12.31
CA GLY A 38 -2.69 -5.14 12.20
C GLY A 38 -3.03 -5.68 10.80
N PRO A 39 -4.20 -6.35 10.64
CA PRO A 39 -4.76 -6.68 9.33
C PRO A 39 -5.29 -5.41 8.65
N ASP A 40 -4.40 -4.48 8.34
CA ASP A 40 -4.74 -3.07 8.10
C ASP A 40 -5.05 -2.76 6.63
N GLN A 41 -5.66 -3.72 5.95
CA GLN A 41 -5.81 -3.66 4.50
C GLN A 41 -6.92 -2.72 4.10
N GLY A 42 -7.92 -2.50 4.96
CA GLY A 42 -8.87 -1.41 4.82
C GLY A 42 -8.22 -0.03 4.92
N VAL A 43 -7.08 0.10 5.61
CA VAL A 43 -6.33 1.36 5.76
C VAL A 43 -5.31 1.53 4.65
N ILE A 44 -4.62 0.45 4.26
CA ILE A 44 -3.60 0.46 3.20
C ILE A 44 -4.24 0.57 1.81
N ALA A 45 -5.31 -0.17 1.52
CA ALA A 45 -5.86 -0.26 0.16
C ALA A 45 -6.22 1.11 -0.45
N PRO A 46 -6.79 2.09 0.29
CA PRO A 46 -7.03 3.43 -0.24
C PRO A 46 -5.77 4.24 -0.61
N LEU A 47 -4.61 3.86 -0.08
CA LEU A 47 -3.31 4.50 -0.36
C LEU A 47 -2.64 3.95 -1.62
N LEU A 48 -3.08 2.78 -2.11
CA LEU A 48 -2.52 2.14 -3.29
C LEU A 48 -3.19 2.67 -4.56
N GLY A 49 -2.42 2.73 -5.65
CA GLY A 49 -2.97 3.01 -6.97
C GLY A 49 -3.83 1.85 -7.44
N ASP A 50 -4.81 2.14 -8.29
CA ASP A 50 -5.85 1.17 -8.67
C ASP A 50 -5.29 -0.18 -9.16
N ALA A 51 -4.25 -0.15 -10.01
CA ALA A 51 -3.62 -1.36 -10.54
C ALA A 51 -2.89 -2.17 -9.45
N LEU A 52 -2.14 -1.48 -8.57
CA LEU A 52 -1.43 -2.15 -7.48
C LEU A 52 -2.42 -2.75 -6.47
N ARG A 53 -3.48 -2.00 -6.14
CA ARG A 53 -4.58 -2.48 -5.29
C ARG A 53 -5.21 -3.74 -5.88
N ALA A 54 -5.58 -3.71 -7.16
CA ALA A 54 -6.17 -4.87 -7.82
C ALA A 54 -5.23 -6.09 -7.81
N ALA A 55 -3.92 -5.89 -8.00
CA ALA A 55 -2.93 -6.97 -7.93
C ALA A 55 -2.82 -7.59 -6.52
N ILE A 56 -2.85 -6.77 -5.47
CA ILE A 56 -2.88 -7.24 -4.08
C ILE A 56 -4.17 -8.01 -3.79
N ASP A 57 -5.32 -7.48 -4.21
CA ASP A 57 -6.62 -8.13 -4.04
C ASP A 57 -6.65 -9.50 -4.75
N ALA A 58 -6.11 -9.58 -5.97
CA ALA A 58 -5.96 -10.82 -6.73
C ALA A 58 -5.03 -11.82 -6.02
N GLN A 59 -3.87 -11.38 -5.53
CA GLN A 59 -2.93 -12.21 -4.77
C GLN A 59 -3.59 -12.82 -3.52
N ARG A 60 -4.39 -12.04 -2.79
CA ARG A 60 -5.14 -12.54 -1.63
C ARG A 60 -6.26 -13.50 -2.00
N GLY A 61 -6.94 -13.23 -3.11
CA GLY A 61 -7.93 -14.15 -3.67
C GLY A 61 -7.30 -15.50 -4.01
N TYR A 62 -6.12 -15.45 -4.62
CA TYR A 62 -5.32 -16.63 -4.95
C TYR A 62 -4.90 -17.41 -3.70
N GLU A 63 -4.37 -16.75 -2.67
CA GLU A 63 -4.02 -17.41 -1.39
C GLU A 63 -5.21 -18.11 -0.74
N ARG A 64 -6.37 -17.46 -0.70
CA ARG A 64 -7.60 -18.07 -0.17
C ARG A 64 -8.00 -19.31 -0.97
N ALA A 65 -7.93 -19.23 -2.30
CA ALA A 65 -8.21 -20.37 -3.17
C ALA A 65 -7.23 -21.52 -2.92
N CYS A 66 -5.93 -21.25 -2.85
CA CYS A 66 -4.93 -22.28 -2.58
C CYS A 66 -5.08 -22.89 -1.19
N THR A 67 -5.43 -22.09 -0.18
CA THR A 67 -5.71 -22.57 1.17
C THR A 67 -6.90 -23.52 1.19
N ALA A 68 -7.96 -23.22 0.42
CA ALA A 68 -9.14 -24.07 0.33
C ALA A 68 -8.89 -25.37 -0.45
N LEU A 69 -7.90 -25.39 -1.35
CA LEU A 69 -7.57 -26.54 -2.20
C LEU A 69 -6.47 -27.44 -1.63
N ALA A 70 -5.65 -26.94 -0.72
CA ALA A 70 -4.55 -27.69 -0.13
C ALA A 70 -5.05 -28.89 0.69
N ALA A 71 -4.35 -30.03 0.60
CA ALA A 71 -4.58 -31.16 1.48
C ALA A 71 -4.25 -30.78 2.95
N PRO A 72 -4.80 -31.49 3.96
CA PRO A 72 -4.62 -31.12 5.37
C PRO A 72 -3.16 -31.02 5.86
N ASP A 73 -2.24 -31.74 5.23
CA ASP A 73 -0.82 -31.79 5.54
C ASP A 73 0.06 -31.06 4.51
N GLU A 74 -0.55 -30.43 3.50
CA GLU A 74 0.16 -29.61 2.51
C GLU A 74 0.13 -28.13 2.89
N LYS A 75 1.31 -27.50 2.87
CA LYS A 75 1.40 -26.04 3.02
C LYS A 75 0.85 -25.38 1.74
N PRO A 76 -0.19 -24.53 1.83
CA PRO A 76 -0.69 -23.83 0.65
C PRO A 76 0.34 -22.85 0.10
N HIS A 77 0.29 -22.57 -1.20
CA HIS A 77 1.08 -21.48 -1.77
C HIS A 77 0.55 -20.12 -1.27
N MET A 78 1.31 -19.49 -0.38
CA MET A 78 1.03 -18.18 0.19
C MET A 78 2.32 -17.44 0.51
N LEU A 79 2.23 -16.12 0.65
CA LEU A 79 3.30 -15.32 1.24
C LEU A 79 3.25 -15.50 2.77
N ASP A 80 4.35 -15.98 3.35
CA ASP A 80 4.50 -16.12 4.80
C ASP A 80 4.68 -14.77 5.53
N GLN A 81 4.62 -13.66 4.79
CA GLN A 81 4.96 -12.31 5.25
C GLN A 81 4.12 -11.25 4.54
N SER A 82 4.16 -10.01 5.05
CA SER A 82 3.53 -8.87 4.38
C SER A 82 3.99 -8.77 2.92
N PRO A 83 3.09 -8.65 1.92
CA PRO A 83 3.50 -8.52 0.53
C PRO A 83 4.36 -7.26 0.32
N TYR A 84 4.13 -6.23 1.13
CA TYR A 84 4.73 -4.90 1.02
C TYR A 84 6.19 -4.81 1.51
N LEU A 85 6.66 -5.77 2.32
CA LEU A 85 7.99 -5.75 2.92
C LEU A 85 8.87 -6.82 2.29
N MET A 86 10.13 -6.49 1.94
CA MET A 86 11.05 -7.51 1.41
C MET A 86 11.31 -8.62 2.42
N ALA A 87 11.59 -8.24 3.67
CA ALA A 87 11.87 -9.12 4.80
C ALA A 87 10.59 -9.50 5.57
N PRO A 88 10.60 -10.63 6.30
CA PRO A 88 9.45 -11.06 7.11
C PRO A 88 9.20 -10.15 8.31
N ASP A 89 10.29 -9.64 8.89
CA ASP A 89 10.21 -8.79 10.07
C ASP A 89 9.80 -7.37 9.70
N ARG A 90 9.00 -6.77 10.59
CA ARG A 90 8.61 -5.37 10.47
C ARG A 90 9.78 -4.48 10.90
N PRO A 91 9.96 -3.32 10.27
CA PRO A 91 10.97 -2.37 10.69
C PRO A 91 10.61 -1.78 12.07
N GLU A 92 11.57 -1.75 12.99
CA GLU A 92 11.46 -1.08 14.29
C GLU A 92 11.43 0.44 14.12
N THR A 93 12.17 0.94 13.13
CA THR A 93 12.21 2.37 12.80
C THR A 93 11.93 2.59 11.33
N VAL A 94 11.20 3.67 11.03
CA VAL A 94 10.92 4.15 9.67
C VAL A 94 11.18 5.65 9.65
N LYS A 95 11.88 6.11 8.63
CA LYS A 95 12.07 7.54 8.36
C LYS A 95 11.77 7.84 6.88
N ILE A 96 10.75 8.67 6.67
CA ILE A 96 10.33 9.09 5.34
C ILE A 96 11.13 10.32 4.91
N GLY A 97 11.89 10.15 3.83
CA GLY A 97 12.68 11.22 3.23
C GLY A 97 11.85 12.24 2.47
N LEU A 98 12.52 13.19 1.83
CA LEU A 98 11.89 14.19 0.97
C LEU A 98 11.57 13.58 -0.41
N PRO A 99 10.42 13.92 -1.01
CA PRO A 99 10.06 13.42 -2.33
C PRO A 99 10.93 14.05 -3.42
N GLY A 100 11.48 13.21 -4.31
CA GLY A 100 11.97 13.63 -5.61
C GLY A 100 10.81 13.66 -6.60
N VAL A 101 10.18 14.83 -6.77
CA VAL A 101 9.00 15.01 -7.63
C VAL A 101 9.40 15.27 -9.08
N SER A 102 8.73 14.59 -10.01
CA SER A 102 8.84 14.80 -11.45
C SER A 102 7.45 14.68 -12.09
N GLY A 103 6.87 15.81 -12.49
CA GLY A 103 5.52 15.86 -13.04
C GLY A 103 4.48 15.40 -12.01
N ASP A 104 3.68 14.41 -12.40
CA ASP A 104 2.63 13.77 -11.60
C ASP A 104 3.16 12.58 -10.77
N ALA A 105 4.47 12.33 -10.76
CA ALA A 105 5.10 11.22 -10.05
C ALA A 105 6.12 11.71 -9.01
N ALA A 106 6.29 10.95 -7.94
CA ALA A 106 7.26 11.21 -6.89
C ALA A 106 7.95 9.92 -6.44
N TRP A 107 9.27 9.95 -6.32
CA TRP A 107 10.03 8.91 -5.65
C TRP A 107 10.37 9.33 -4.23
N ILE A 108 10.02 8.51 -3.25
CA ILE A 108 10.29 8.77 -1.83
C ILE A 108 11.27 7.73 -1.28
N PRO A 109 12.46 8.13 -0.81
CA PRO A 109 13.32 7.22 -0.07
C PRO A 109 12.75 6.98 1.33
N VAL A 110 12.73 5.71 1.75
CA VAL A 110 12.25 5.30 3.07
C VAL A 110 13.35 4.51 3.75
N GLU A 111 13.98 5.14 4.74
CA GLU A 111 15.00 4.50 5.57
C GLU A 111 14.32 3.67 6.66
N MET A 112 14.78 2.43 6.84
CA MET A 112 14.24 1.48 7.81
C MET A 112 15.36 0.78 8.58
N ALA A 113 15.05 0.33 9.79
CA ALA A 113 15.97 -0.49 10.58
C ALA A 113 15.26 -1.53 11.46
N ILE A 114 15.98 -2.61 11.75
CA ILE A 114 15.69 -3.59 12.80
C ILE A 114 17.02 -3.95 13.49
N GLY A 115 17.13 -3.69 14.79
CA GLY A 115 18.43 -3.72 15.48
C GLY A 115 19.47 -2.86 14.76
N ASP A 116 20.63 -3.44 14.44
CA ASP A 116 21.71 -2.76 13.72
C ASP A 116 21.58 -2.81 12.19
N TYR A 117 20.64 -3.61 11.66
CA TYR A 117 20.45 -3.73 10.22
C TYR A 117 19.63 -2.55 9.69
N ARG A 118 20.12 -1.91 8.63
CA ARG A 118 19.49 -0.74 7.98
C ARG A 118 19.39 -0.93 6.48
N TRP A 119 18.30 -0.44 5.90
CA TRP A 119 18.11 -0.42 4.45
C TRP A 119 17.28 0.78 4.03
N THR A 120 17.24 1.05 2.72
CA THR A 120 16.46 2.14 2.14
C THR A 120 15.68 1.64 0.95
N ASP A 121 14.35 1.69 1.06
CA ASP A 121 13.45 1.45 -0.05
C ASP A 121 13.16 2.74 -0.81
N ARG A 122 12.62 2.60 -2.02
CA ARG A 122 12.10 3.72 -2.82
C ARG A 122 10.65 3.45 -3.18
N VAL A 123 9.76 4.33 -2.73
CA VAL A 123 8.32 4.26 -3.00
C VAL A 123 8.01 5.14 -4.19
N LEU A 124 7.37 4.57 -5.22
CA LEU A 124 6.79 5.35 -6.30
C LEU A 124 5.40 5.78 -5.90
N LEU A 125 5.15 7.09 -5.95
CA LEU A 125 3.82 7.64 -5.90
C LEU A 125 3.47 8.32 -7.22
N GLN A 126 2.20 8.29 -7.60
CA GLN A 126 1.67 9.03 -8.73
C GLN A 126 0.33 9.65 -8.36
N GLN A 127 0.03 10.83 -8.90
CA GLN A 127 -1.30 11.43 -8.78
C GLN A 127 -2.30 10.62 -9.61
N GLN A 128 -3.40 10.20 -8.98
CA GLN A 128 -4.58 9.63 -9.62
C GLN A 128 -5.79 10.48 -9.24
N GLY A 129 -6.27 11.30 -10.17
CA GLY A 129 -7.26 12.33 -9.86
C GLY A 129 -6.64 13.40 -8.95
N GLN A 130 -7.22 13.59 -7.76
CA GLN A 130 -6.72 14.56 -6.77
C GLN A 130 -5.80 13.92 -5.71
N ASP A 131 -5.67 12.60 -5.70
CA ASP A 131 -4.94 11.87 -4.66
C ASP A 131 -3.57 11.39 -5.15
N TRP A 132 -2.55 11.48 -4.29
CA TRP A 132 -1.33 10.69 -4.45
C TRP A 132 -1.57 9.24 -4.05
N LYS A 133 -1.09 8.31 -4.88
CA LYS A 133 -1.24 6.86 -4.68
C LYS A 133 0.09 6.15 -4.80
N ILE A 134 0.32 5.11 -4.01
CA ILE A 134 1.49 4.24 -4.10
C ILE A 134 1.32 3.34 -5.32
N MET A 135 2.27 3.43 -6.25
CA MET A 135 2.24 2.67 -7.49
C MET A 135 3.16 1.45 -7.44
N ASP A 136 4.30 1.55 -6.76
CA ASP A 136 5.24 0.43 -6.57
C ASP A 136 6.18 0.73 -5.37
N ILE A 137 6.80 -0.32 -4.84
CA ILE A 137 7.87 -0.23 -3.83
C ILE A 137 9.09 -0.95 -4.38
N ARG A 138 10.18 -0.23 -4.57
CA ARG A 138 11.48 -0.80 -4.94
C ARG A 138 12.32 -1.02 -3.70
N TRP A 139 12.70 -2.25 -3.45
CA TRP A 139 13.45 -2.59 -2.25
C TRP A 139 14.93 -2.25 -2.39
N GLY A 140 15.54 -1.80 -1.29
CA GLY A 140 16.98 -1.50 -1.25
C GLY A 140 17.85 -2.71 -1.60
N GLN A 141 17.35 -3.91 -1.31
CA GLN A 141 18.00 -5.20 -1.58
C GLN A 141 17.82 -5.68 -3.04
N GLY A 142 17.01 -4.99 -3.84
CA GLY A 142 16.69 -5.34 -5.22
C GLY A 142 15.28 -5.92 -5.41
N GLY A 143 14.74 -5.80 -6.62
CA GLY A 143 13.37 -6.17 -6.96
C GLY A 143 12.34 -5.09 -6.64
N SER A 144 11.06 -5.42 -6.79
CA SER A 144 9.94 -4.54 -6.42
C SER A 144 8.69 -5.33 -6.03
N LEU A 145 7.75 -4.64 -5.37
CA LEU A 145 6.45 -5.20 -5.00
C LEU A 145 5.71 -5.76 -6.21
N ILE A 146 5.60 -4.98 -7.29
CA ILE A 146 4.97 -5.48 -8.54
C ILE A 146 5.71 -6.70 -9.07
N GLY A 147 7.05 -6.70 -9.04
CA GLY A 147 7.87 -7.84 -9.45
C GLY A 147 7.51 -9.11 -8.67
N ARG A 148 7.49 -9.02 -7.34
CA ARG A 148 7.10 -10.15 -6.47
C ARG A 148 5.67 -10.62 -6.74
N LEU A 149 4.72 -9.72 -6.96
CA LEU A 149 3.33 -10.10 -7.25
C LEU A 149 3.25 -10.89 -8.57
N LYS A 150 4.05 -10.53 -9.58
CA LYS A 150 4.18 -11.30 -10.82
C LYS A 150 4.80 -12.67 -10.57
N ASP A 151 5.90 -12.74 -9.82
CA ASP A 151 6.57 -14.01 -9.51
C ASP A 151 5.65 -14.94 -8.74
N PHE A 152 4.91 -14.41 -7.75
CA PHE A 152 3.89 -15.15 -6.99
C PHE A 152 2.80 -15.71 -7.90
N SER A 153 2.31 -14.92 -8.86
CA SER A 153 1.26 -15.35 -9.78
C SER A 153 1.65 -16.49 -10.74
N ALA A 154 2.95 -16.80 -10.85
CA ALA A 154 3.43 -17.88 -11.72
C ALA A 154 3.30 -19.28 -11.11
N PHE A 155 3.03 -19.39 -9.81
CA PHE A 155 2.89 -20.67 -9.13
C PHE A 155 1.47 -21.24 -9.25
N ARG A 156 1.32 -22.55 -9.05
CA ARG A 156 0.02 -23.24 -8.90
C ARG A 156 -0.24 -23.54 -7.44
N CYS A 157 -1.50 -23.73 -7.06
CA CYS A 157 -1.88 -24.01 -5.67
C CYS A 157 -1.37 -25.34 -5.13
N THR A 158 -1.02 -26.27 -6.02
CA THR A 158 -0.53 -27.60 -5.67
C THR A 158 1.00 -27.62 -5.65
N ALA A 159 1.59 -28.44 -4.79
CA ALA A 159 2.98 -28.83 -4.96
C ALA A 159 3.16 -29.42 -6.37
N ALA A 160 4.26 -29.08 -7.05
CA ALA A 160 4.59 -29.74 -8.31
C ALA A 160 4.63 -31.24 -8.05
N HIS A 161 3.71 -32.01 -8.65
CA HIS A 161 3.81 -33.46 -8.68
C HIS A 161 5.20 -33.80 -9.23
N ARG A 162 6.11 -34.25 -8.37
CA ARG A 162 7.34 -34.90 -8.78
C ARG A 162 7.10 -36.39 -8.87
#